data_AF-B6W528-F1
#
_entry.id   AF-B6W528-F1
#
_cell.length_a   1.000
_cell.length_b   1.000
_cell.length_c   1.000
_cell.angle_alpha   90.00
_cell.angle_beta   90.00
_cell.angle_gamma   90.00
#
_symmetry.space_group_name_H-M   'P 1'
#
loop_
_entity.id
_entity.type
_entity.pdbx_description
1 polymer ?
#
loop_
_entity_poly.entity_id
_entity_poly.type
_entity_poly.pdbx_seq_one_letter_code
_entity_poly.pdbx_strand_id
1 'polypeptide(L)'
;MIAKNNRLKIRKLAEYIALQFDEKITPLEKIVADENLDVFYDNYESNTFDGMTIYDNGKFYIHINTYNGNRADTDRGRFTLAHELGHYFIDTHRIGLKNGLLEPHPSLTNKAQYFSIEREADYFAACLLMPEERFRKDIGNKKFGIEVIDYLRAEYKISRTACALRFADIGNYPLLIVYAENNIIRWSYSSEDFPFKWMINDKIVPRNTVMGDYFNNNHIAEVFRTEQVWAIDCFKYVKDEDLQRKFYEHCITHKNSALSLFWED
;
A
#
# COMPACT_ATOMS: atom_id res chain seq x y z
N MET A 1 5.97 6.82 10.94
CA MET A 1 5.89 5.35 11.01
C MET A 1 4.89 4.99 12.08
N ILE A 2 4.08 3.94 11.89
CA ILE A 2 3.13 3.46 12.91
C ILE A 2 3.93 2.85 14.07
N ALA A 3 3.57 3.13 15.32
CA ALA A 3 4.23 2.54 16.47
C ALA A 3 4.14 1.00 16.41
N LYS A 4 5.23 0.27 16.71
CA LYS A 4 5.32 -1.20 16.58
C LYS A 4 4.18 -1.93 17.30
N ASN A 5 3.81 -1.47 18.49
CA ASN A 5 2.70 -2.04 19.26
C ASN A 5 1.33 -1.82 18.59
N ASN A 6 1.08 -0.63 18.02
CA ASN A 6 -0.16 -0.36 17.28
C ASN A 6 -0.24 -1.21 16.02
N ARG A 7 0.87 -1.31 15.29
CA ARG A 7 0.98 -2.15 14.08
C ARG A 7 0.62 -3.61 14.39
N LEU A 8 1.14 -4.17 15.48
CA LEU A 8 0.80 -5.54 15.89
C LEU A 8 -0.70 -5.71 16.22
N LYS A 9 -1.31 -4.73 16.92
CA LYS A 9 -2.74 -4.77 17.27
C LYS A 9 -3.62 -4.71 16.02
N ILE A 10 -3.36 -3.76 15.13
CA ILE A 10 -4.09 -3.58 13.87
C ILE A 10 -4.01 -4.84 13.02
N ARG A 11 -2.80 -5.40 12.87
CA ARG A 11 -2.60 -6.66 12.13
C ARG A 11 -3.46 -7.78 12.70
N LYS A 12 -3.40 -8.02 14.01
CA LYS A 12 -4.15 -9.10 14.67
C LYS A 12 -5.66 -8.92 14.53
N LEU A 13 -6.15 -7.69 14.63
CA LEU A 13 -7.57 -7.37 14.48
C LEU A 13 -8.05 -7.66 13.05
N ALA A 14 -7.35 -7.13 12.05
CA ALA A 14 -7.68 -7.34 10.64
C ALA A 14 -7.60 -8.83 10.26
N GLU A 15 -6.57 -9.54 10.75
CA GLU A 15 -6.43 -10.98 10.54
C GLU A 15 -7.61 -11.76 11.14
N TYR A 16 -7.97 -11.45 12.39
CA TYR A 16 -9.09 -12.09 13.07
C TYR A 16 -10.39 -11.94 12.29
N ILE A 17 -10.68 -10.72 11.82
CA ILE A 17 -11.89 -10.43 11.02
C ILE A 17 -11.86 -11.21 9.71
N ALA A 18 -10.78 -11.12 8.94
CA ALA A 18 -10.69 -11.75 7.63
C ALA A 18 -10.82 -13.29 7.71
N LEU A 19 -10.26 -13.90 8.76
CA LEU A 19 -10.28 -15.34 8.96
C LEU A 19 -11.61 -15.89 9.50
N GLN A 20 -12.60 -15.05 9.81
CA GLN A 20 -13.97 -15.52 10.09
C GLN A 20 -14.70 -16.02 8.83
N PHE A 21 -14.18 -15.71 7.64
CA PHE A 21 -14.80 -16.01 6.35
C PHE A 21 -13.97 -17.01 5.58
N ASP A 22 -14.55 -18.08 5.04
CA ASP A 22 -13.81 -19.09 4.28
C ASP A 22 -13.35 -18.61 2.90
N GLU A 23 -13.97 -17.57 2.35
CA GLU A 23 -13.67 -17.05 1.02
C GLU A 23 -12.23 -16.55 0.91
N LYS A 24 -11.56 -16.93 -0.18
CA LYS A 24 -10.20 -16.49 -0.49
C LYS A 24 -10.08 -14.96 -0.49
N ILE A 25 -10.94 -14.34 -1.28
CA ILE A 25 -11.06 -12.88 -1.40
C ILE A 25 -11.93 -12.41 -0.24
N THR A 26 -11.40 -11.57 0.64
CA THR A 26 -12.12 -11.09 1.82
C THR A 26 -13.47 -10.47 1.43
N PRO A 27 -14.61 -11.02 1.92
CA PRO A 27 -15.94 -10.60 1.47
C PRO A 27 -16.41 -9.36 2.25
N LEU A 28 -15.93 -8.18 1.85
CA LEU A 28 -16.20 -6.91 2.55
C LEU A 28 -17.69 -6.65 2.78
N GLU A 29 -18.56 -6.98 1.83
CA GLU A 29 -20.01 -6.78 1.98
C GLU A 29 -20.62 -7.65 3.08
N LYS A 30 -20.06 -8.84 3.33
CA LYS A 30 -20.48 -9.68 4.47
C LYS A 30 -20.04 -9.07 5.78
N ILE A 31 -18.80 -8.56 5.85
CA ILE A 31 -18.28 -7.85 7.03
C ILE A 31 -19.16 -6.63 7.36
N VAL A 32 -19.51 -5.84 6.34
CA VAL A 32 -20.40 -4.69 6.46
C VAL A 32 -21.78 -5.10 7.00
N ALA A 33 -22.36 -6.17 6.46
CA ALA A 33 -23.66 -6.68 6.89
C ALA A 33 -23.64 -7.21 8.33
N ASP A 34 -22.60 -7.96 8.73
CA ASP A 34 -22.45 -8.49 10.08
C ASP A 34 -22.34 -7.37 11.14
N GLU A 35 -21.73 -6.24 10.77
CA GLU A 35 -21.62 -5.05 11.61
C GLU A 35 -22.86 -4.13 11.56
N ASN A 36 -23.86 -4.47 10.75
CA ASN A 36 -25.04 -3.63 10.48
C ASN A 36 -24.66 -2.20 10.05
N LEU A 37 -23.65 -2.09 9.18
CA LEU A 37 -23.20 -0.83 8.61
C LEU A 37 -23.92 -0.53 7.30
N ASP A 38 -24.29 0.73 7.12
CA ASP A 38 -24.83 1.24 5.85
C ASP A 38 -23.68 1.83 5.01
N VAL A 39 -23.50 1.31 3.79
CA VAL A 39 -22.48 1.76 2.84
C VAL A 39 -23.15 2.37 1.60
N PHE A 40 -22.75 3.59 1.25
CA PHE A 40 -23.27 4.32 0.11
C PHE A 40 -22.18 4.51 -0.95
N TYR A 41 -22.43 3.97 -2.15
CA TYR A 41 -21.62 4.25 -3.33
C TYR A 41 -22.34 5.32 -4.16
N ASP A 42 -21.80 6.54 -4.18
CA ASP A 42 -22.39 7.65 -4.93
C ASP A 42 -21.31 8.49 -5.61
N ASN A 43 -21.70 9.35 -6.54
CA ASN A 43 -20.79 10.27 -7.22
C ASN A 43 -20.72 11.58 -6.41
N TYR A 44 -19.68 11.72 -5.59
CA TYR A 44 -19.41 12.93 -4.81
C TYR A 44 -18.49 13.93 -5.54
N GLU A 45 -18.44 13.85 -6.88
CA GLU A 45 -17.61 14.71 -7.74
C GLU A 45 -16.09 14.61 -7.48
N SER A 46 -15.32 15.33 -8.29
CA SER A 46 -13.86 15.44 -8.13
C SER A 46 -13.49 16.32 -6.93
N ASN A 47 -12.28 16.14 -6.38
CA ASN A 47 -11.68 16.96 -5.31
C ASN A 47 -12.42 16.94 -3.96
N THR A 48 -13.21 15.89 -3.68
CA THR A 48 -13.84 15.68 -2.38
C THR A 48 -13.08 14.67 -1.54
N PHE A 49 -13.47 13.39 -1.57
CA PHE A 49 -12.84 12.26 -0.89
C PHE A 49 -12.93 10.99 -1.76
N ASP A 50 -12.15 9.96 -1.42
CA ASP A 50 -12.32 8.62 -2.02
C ASP A 50 -13.28 7.75 -1.19
N GLY A 51 -13.13 7.79 0.14
CA GLY A 51 -14.01 7.18 1.14
C GLY A 51 -14.18 8.10 2.35
N MET A 52 -15.26 7.90 3.12
CA MET A 52 -15.49 8.62 4.36
C MET A 52 -16.37 7.84 5.33
N THR A 53 -15.85 7.60 6.53
CA THR A 53 -16.57 7.02 7.67
C THR A 53 -17.12 8.13 8.56
N ILE A 54 -18.45 8.12 8.76
CA ILE A 54 -19.17 9.17 9.50
C ILE A 54 -19.91 8.53 10.67
N TYR A 55 -19.91 9.20 11.81
CA TYR A 55 -20.80 8.87 12.92
C TYR A 55 -21.86 9.95 13.05
N ASP A 56 -23.12 9.58 12.87
CA ASP A 56 -24.26 10.49 13.00
C ASP A 56 -25.46 9.78 13.64
N ASN A 57 -26.21 10.51 14.48
CA ASN A 57 -27.43 10.02 15.14
C ASN A 57 -27.30 8.62 15.80
N GLY A 58 -26.14 8.35 16.42
CA GLY A 58 -25.89 7.09 17.12
C GLY A 58 -25.41 5.92 16.25
N LYS A 59 -25.22 6.15 14.94
CA LYS A 59 -24.86 5.12 13.95
C LYS A 59 -23.65 5.51 13.11
N PHE A 60 -22.98 4.51 12.56
CA PHE A 60 -21.92 4.71 11.58
C PHE A 60 -22.45 4.51 10.16
N TYR A 61 -21.94 5.32 9.25
CA TYR A 61 -22.19 5.26 7.82
C TYR A 61 -20.86 5.34 7.07
N ILE A 62 -20.75 4.64 5.95
CA ILE A 62 -19.58 4.72 5.08
C ILE A 62 -20.02 5.23 3.72
N HIS A 63 -19.35 6.26 3.22
CA HIS A 63 -19.55 6.80 1.88
C HIS A 63 -18.33 6.50 1.02
N ILE A 64 -18.54 5.99 -0.19
CA ILE A 64 -17.49 5.70 -1.18
C ILE A 64 -17.77 6.54 -2.43
N ASN A 65 -16.79 7.33 -2.84
CA ASN A 65 -16.91 8.21 -4.00
C ASN A 65 -16.57 7.49 -5.31
N THR A 66 -17.59 7.28 -6.12
CA THR A 66 -17.49 6.57 -7.40
C THR A 66 -16.88 7.41 -8.54
N TYR A 67 -16.66 8.73 -8.36
CA TYR A 67 -16.16 9.64 -9.41
C TYR A 67 -14.86 9.12 -10.06
N ASN A 68 -13.92 8.63 -9.27
CA ASN A 68 -12.64 8.07 -9.74
C ASN A 68 -12.68 6.54 -9.95
N GLY A 69 -13.88 5.96 -10.12
CA GLY A 69 -14.06 4.54 -10.35
C GLY A 69 -13.95 3.65 -9.10
N ASN A 70 -14.05 4.21 -7.89
CA ASN A 70 -14.18 3.41 -6.66
C ASN A 70 -15.57 2.77 -6.64
N ARG A 71 -15.65 1.50 -7.05
CA ARG A 71 -16.87 0.71 -7.01
C ARG A 71 -16.59 -0.56 -6.21
N ALA A 72 -17.63 -1.19 -5.69
CA ALA A 72 -17.49 -2.41 -4.88
C ALA A 72 -16.70 -3.54 -5.57
N ASP A 73 -16.74 -3.59 -6.90
CA ASP A 73 -16.10 -4.60 -7.74
C ASP A 73 -14.68 -4.23 -8.21
N THR A 74 -14.18 -3.01 -7.93
CA THR A 74 -12.84 -2.58 -8.34
C THR A 74 -11.81 -2.71 -7.22
N ASP A 75 -10.56 -3.03 -7.57
CA ASP A 75 -9.45 -3.12 -6.61
C ASP A 75 -9.35 -1.85 -5.74
N ARG A 76 -9.55 -0.68 -6.35
CA ARG A 76 -9.52 0.61 -5.67
C ARG A 76 -10.68 0.76 -4.69
N GLY A 77 -11.92 0.49 -5.13
CA GLY A 77 -13.09 0.60 -4.25
C GLY A 77 -13.08 -0.41 -3.10
N ARG A 78 -12.54 -1.62 -3.33
CA ARG A 78 -12.29 -2.60 -2.27
C ARG A 78 -11.29 -2.09 -1.24
N PHE A 79 -10.18 -1.51 -1.69
CA PHE A 79 -9.19 -0.92 -0.78
C PHE A 79 -9.78 0.24 0.01
N THR A 80 -10.51 1.14 -0.65
CA THR A 80 -11.19 2.27 0.00
C THR A 80 -12.18 1.79 1.05
N LEU A 81 -13.06 0.83 0.74
CA LEU A 81 -13.98 0.30 1.75
C LEU A 81 -13.24 -0.36 2.92
N ALA A 82 -12.18 -1.13 2.66
CA ALA A 82 -11.37 -1.73 3.71
C ALA A 82 -10.64 -0.68 4.58
N HIS A 83 -10.24 0.45 3.99
CA HIS A 83 -9.66 1.59 4.70
C HIS A 83 -10.69 2.22 5.64
N GLU A 84 -11.91 2.49 5.16
CA GLU A 84 -13.01 3.02 5.97
C GLU A 84 -13.40 2.06 7.10
N LEU A 85 -13.43 0.75 6.83
CA LEU A 85 -13.60 -0.26 7.87
C LEU A 85 -12.47 -0.20 8.91
N GLY A 86 -11.26 0.21 8.53
CA GLY A 86 -10.17 0.48 9.48
C GLY A 86 -10.52 1.57 10.47
N HIS A 87 -11.07 2.69 10.02
CA HIS A 87 -11.55 3.75 10.92
C HIS A 87 -12.68 3.27 11.85
N TYR A 88 -13.54 2.37 11.36
CA TYR A 88 -14.60 1.80 12.17
C TYR A 88 -14.11 0.77 13.20
N PHE A 89 -13.22 -0.15 12.82
CA PHE A 89 -12.79 -1.25 13.69
C PHE A 89 -11.67 -0.88 14.66
N ILE A 90 -10.81 0.08 14.31
CA ILE A 90 -9.75 0.53 15.23
C ILE A 90 -10.40 1.38 16.32
N ASP A 91 -10.45 0.83 17.55
CA ASP A 91 -11.14 1.47 18.70
C ASP A 91 -10.81 2.95 18.89
N THR A 92 -9.54 3.33 18.77
CA THR A 92 -9.11 4.73 18.93
C THR A 92 -9.66 5.64 17.84
N HIS A 93 -9.80 5.14 16.61
CA HIS A 93 -10.41 5.88 15.50
C HIS A 93 -11.92 5.97 15.72
N ARG A 94 -12.57 4.82 15.99
CA ARG A 94 -14.01 4.71 16.23
C ARG A 94 -14.49 5.64 17.36
N ILE A 95 -13.82 5.60 18.52
CA ILE A 95 -14.14 6.45 19.67
C ILE A 95 -13.88 7.92 19.35
N GLY A 96 -12.79 8.21 18.62
CA GLY A 96 -12.48 9.56 18.17
C GLY A 96 -13.58 10.16 17.31
N LEU A 97 -14.09 9.40 16.33
CA LEU A 97 -15.22 9.79 15.47
C LEU A 97 -16.51 9.96 16.29
N LYS A 98 -16.84 9.03 17.19
CA LYS A 98 -18.04 9.13 18.04
C LYS A 98 -18.10 10.39 18.89
N ASN A 99 -16.95 10.81 19.40
CA ASN A 99 -16.83 11.95 20.31
C ASN A 99 -16.54 13.27 19.58
N GLY A 100 -16.51 13.27 18.24
CA GLY A 100 -16.13 14.45 17.44
C GLY A 100 -14.69 14.92 17.67
N LEU A 101 -13.82 14.05 18.20
CA LEU A 101 -12.40 14.32 18.43
C LEU A 101 -11.57 14.11 17.16
N LEU A 102 -12.10 13.33 16.23
CA LEU A 102 -11.62 13.18 14.86
C LEU A 102 -12.75 13.66 13.96
N GLU A 103 -12.48 14.63 13.09
CA GLU A 103 -13.46 14.95 12.05
C GLU A 103 -13.32 13.91 10.93
N PRO A 104 -14.43 13.56 10.25
CA PRO A 104 -14.35 12.84 8.98
C PRO A 104 -13.51 13.69 8.01
N HIS A 105 -12.41 13.15 7.51
CA HIS A 105 -11.50 13.90 6.67
C HIS A 105 -11.26 13.19 5.35
N PRO A 106 -11.22 13.93 4.23
CA PRO A 106 -10.57 13.42 3.03
C PRO A 106 -9.09 13.19 3.34
N SER A 107 -8.48 12.15 2.75
CA SER A 107 -7.06 11.75 2.93
C SER A 107 -6.01 12.79 2.49
N LEU A 108 -6.36 14.08 2.44
CA LEU A 108 -5.57 15.22 1.94
C LEU A 108 -5.16 16.23 3.04
N THR A 109 -5.38 15.95 4.34
CA THR A 109 -5.09 16.94 5.41
C THR A 109 -3.68 16.83 6.01
N ASN A 110 -2.97 17.97 6.03
CA ASN A 110 -1.54 18.09 6.37
C ASN A 110 -1.16 18.05 7.87
N LYS A 111 -2.01 17.56 8.80
CA LYS A 111 -1.61 17.45 10.23
C LYS A 111 -0.98 16.08 10.51
N ALA A 112 0.14 16.07 11.23
CA ALA A 112 0.90 14.86 11.58
C ALA A 112 0.06 13.75 12.24
N GLN A 113 -0.94 14.12 13.05
CA GLN A 113 -1.87 13.17 13.68
C GLN A 113 -2.76 12.47 12.66
N TYR A 114 -3.35 13.20 11.71
CA TYR A 114 -4.14 12.59 10.63
C TYR A 114 -3.27 11.67 9.78
N PHE A 115 -2.04 12.07 9.46
CA PHE A 115 -1.11 11.17 8.76
C PHE A 115 -0.86 9.84 9.50
N SER A 116 -0.89 9.81 10.84
CA SER A 116 -0.76 8.53 11.56
C SER A 116 -2.03 7.68 11.50
N ILE A 117 -3.20 8.29 11.59
CA ILE A 117 -4.51 7.63 11.56
C ILE A 117 -4.77 7.05 10.17
N GLU A 118 -4.59 7.84 9.10
CA GLU A 118 -4.73 7.36 7.71
C GLU A 118 -3.79 6.18 7.42
N ARG A 119 -2.54 6.24 7.91
CA ARG A 119 -1.60 5.13 7.75
C ARG A 119 -2.01 3.89 8.52
N GLU A 120 -2.62 4.04 9.70
CA GLU A 120 -3.16 2.93 10.46
C GLU A 120 -4.34 2.28 9.73
N ALA A 121 -5.23 3.09 9.12
CA ALA A 121 -6.33 2.63 8.29
C ALA A 121 -5.85 1.94 7.00
N ASP A 122 -4.88 2.51 6.29
CA ASP A 122 -4.23 1.87 5.13
C ASP A 122 -3.60 0.53 5.50
N TYR A 123 -2.93 0.46 6.66
CA TYR A 123 -2.31 -0.76 7.13
C TYR A 123 -3.35 -1.80 7.54
N PHE A 124 -4.46 -1.39 8.16
CA PHE A 124 -5.59 -2.25 8.42
C PHE A 124 -6.17 -2.82 7.13
N ALA A 125 -6.43 -1.97 6.13
CA ALA A 125 -6.95 -2.36 4.82
C ALA A 125 -6.04 -3.40 4.14
N ALA A 126 -4.74 -3.16 4.14
CA ALA A 126 -3.76 -4.09 3.60
C ALA A 126 -3.76 -5.44 4.36
N CYS A 127 -3.91 -5.44 5.68
CA CYS A 127 -4.01 -6.68 6.46
C CYS A 127 -5.32 -7.42 6.22
N LEU A 128 -6.44 -6.71 6.18
CA LEU A 128 -7.78 -7.27 6.00
C LEU A 128 -7.93 -7.91 4.62
N LEU A 129 -7.42 -7.23 3.58
CA LEU A 129 -7.52 -7.69 2.20
C LEU A 129 -6.46 -8.73 1.84
N MET A 130 -5.32 -8.76 2.54
CA MET A 130 -4.25 -9.75 2.35
C MET A 130 -3.84 -10.38 3.68
N PRO A 131 -4.68 -11.25 4.28
CA PRO A 131 -4.43 -11.86 5.59
C PRO A 131 -3.11 -12.63 5.56
N GLU A 132 -2.27 -12.43 6.57
CA GLU A 132 -0.92 -12.98 6.65
C GLU A 132 -0.91 -14.50 6.49
N GLU A 133 -1.85 -15.21 7.11
CA GLU A 133 -1.93 -16.67 7.02
C GLU A 133 -2.10 -17.13 5.56
N ARG A 134 -3.07 -16.53 4.86
CA ARG A 134 -3.36 -16.86 3.46
C ARG A 134 -2.23 -16.40 2.54
N PHE A 135 -1.73 -15.19 2.78
CA PHE A 135 -0.75 -14.54 1.91
C PHE A 135 0.58 -15.28 1.94
N ARG A 136 1.05 -15.67 3.13
CA ARG A 136 2.27 -16.50 3.28
C ARG A 136 2.13 -17.88 2.67
N LYS A 137 0.94 -18.49 2.79
CA LYS A 137 0.65 -19.79 2.16
C LYS A 137 0.77 -19.71 0.63
N ASP A 138 0.24 -18.65 0.02
CA ASP A 138 0.31 -18.46 -1.44
C ASP A 138 1.72 -18.13 -1.94
N ILE A 139 2.49 -17.36 -1.17
CA ILE A 139 3.91 -17.12 -1.45
C ILE A 139 4.64 -18.47 -1.48
N GLY A 140 4.53 -19.25 -0.40
CA GLY A 140 5.23 -20.52 -0.24
C GLY A 140 6.75 -20.35 -0.33
N ASN A 141 7.42 -21.25 -1.06
CA ASN A 141 8.88 -21.24 -1.26
C ASN A 141 9.29 -20.64 -2.62
N LYS A 142 8.43 -19.82 -3.24
CA LYS A 142 8.75 -19.21 -4.54
C LYS A 142 9.91 -18.22 -4.35
N LYS A 143 10.90 -18.30 -5.24
CA LYS A 143 11.91 -17.25 -5.40
C LYS A 143 11.20 -15.98 -5.88
N PHE A 144 11.65 -14.82 -5.41
CA PHE A 144 11.04 -13.56 -5.79
C PHE A 144 11.35 -13.19 -7.23
N GLY A 145 10.31 -12.70 -7.90
CA GLY A 145 10.31 -12.04 -9.20
C GLY A 145 9.03 -11.20 -9.28
N ILE A 146 8.94 -10.30 -10.25
CA ILE A 146 7.75 -9.43 -10.39
C ILE A 146 6.47 -10.26 -10.58
N GLU A 147 6.58 -11.43 -11.18
CA GLU A 147 5.51 -12.39 -11.43
C GLU A 147 4.85 -12.86 -10.13
N VAL A 148 5.60 -12.90 -9.01
CA VAL A 148 5.04 -13.23 -7.68
C VAL A 148 4.08 -12.14 -7.23
N ILE A 149 4.41 -10.86 -7.44
CA ILE A 149 3.52 -9.75 -7.12
C ILE A 149 2.30 -9.75 -8.05
N ASP A 150 2.49 -10.01 -9.34
CA ASP A 150 1.37 -10.06 -10.30
C ASP A 150 0.43 -11.24 -10.05
N TYR A 151 0.95 -12.38 -9.61
CA TYR A 151 0.15 -13.51 -9.15
C TYR A 151 -0.65 -13.14 -7.90
N LEU A 152 0.02 -12.69 -6.83
CA LEU A 152 -0.64 -12.38 -5.55
C LEU A 152 -1.67 -11.27 -5.71
N ARG A 153 -1.37 -10.20 -6.46
CA ARG A 153 -2.32 -9.10 -6.63
C ARG A 153 -3.63 -9.58 -7.30
N ALA A 154 -3.54 -10.56 -8.19
CA ALA A 154 -4.69 -11.13 -8.87
C ALA A 154 -5.53 -12.01 -7.92
N GLU A 155 -4.87 -12.83 -7.10
CA GLU A 155 -5.53 -13.67 -6.08
C GLU A 155 -6.31 -12.84 -5.05
N TYR A 156 -5.79 -11.66 -4.69
CA TYR A 156 -6.37 -10.79 -3.65
C TYR A 156 -7.19 -9.60 -4.19
N LYS A 157 -7.27 -9.43 -5.52
CA LYS A 157 -7.95 -8.30 -6.20
C LYS A 157 -7.54 -6.94 -5.63
N ILE A 158 -6.24 -6.66 -5.74
CA ILE A 158 -5.62 -5.47 -5.16
C ILE A 158 -4.63 -4.84 -6.15
N SER A 159 -4.30 -3.56 -5.92
CA SER A 159 -3.28 -2.88 -6.72
C SER A 159 -1.90 -3.51 -6.53
N ARG A 160 -1.07 -3.40 -7.57
CA ARG A 160 0.32 -3.90 -7.52
C ARG A 160 1.12 -3.22 -6.41
N THR A 161 0.93 -1.92 -6.22
CA THR A 161 1.60 -1.15 -5.15
C THR A 161 1.24 -1.68 -3.76
N ALA A 162 -0.04 -1.88 -3.48
CA ALA A 162 -0.48 -2.41 -2.19
C ALA A 162 0.04 -3.85 -1.97
N CYS A 163 0.01 -4.69 -3.01
CA CYS A 163 0.57 -6.05 -2.95
C CYS A 163 2.09 -6.03 -2.68
N ALA A 164 2.84 -5.17 -3.36
CA ALA A 164 4.28 -5.03 -3.15
C ALA A 164 4.61 -4.58 -1.72
N LEU A 165 3.90 -3.57 -1.20
CA LEU A 165 4.05 -3.11 0.18
C LEU A 165 3.75 -4.22 1.19
N ARG A 166 2.69 -5.00 0.96
CA ARG A 166 2.37 -6.18 1.80
C ARG A 166 3.45 -7.25 1.70
N PHE A 167 4.00 -7.50 0.51
CA PHE A 167 5.09 -8.43 0.34
C PHE A 167 6.36 -7.98 1.08
N ALA A 168 6.72 -6.69 1.02
CA ALA A 168 7.83 -6.15 1.80
C ALA A 168 7.63 -6.33 3.32
N ASP A 169 6.38 -6.35 3.80
CA ASP A 169 6.06 -6.51 5.22
C ASP A 169 6.19 -7.95 5.74
N ILE A 170 5.69 -8.92 4.97
CA ILE A 170 5.48 -10.30 5.45
C ILE A 170 5.96 -11.38 4.47
N GLY A 171 6.56 -10.97 3.35
CA GLY A 171 7.09 -11.83 2.31
C GLY A 171 8.31 -12.62 2.75
N ASN A 172 8.79 -13.46 1.84
CA ASN A 172 9.89 -14.39 2.07
C ASN A 172 11.22 -13.92 1.43
N TYR A 173 11.28 -12.68 0.95
CA TYR A 173 12.43 -12.17 0.21
C TYR A 173 12.65 -10.67 0.48
N PRO A 174 13.91 -10.21 0.64
CA PRO A 174 14.20 -8.79 0.84
C PRO A 174 13.75 -7.95 -0.37
N LEU A 175 13.00 -6.88 -0.10
CA LEU A 175 12.42 -6.03 -1.15
C LEU A 175 12.48 -4.56 -0.75
N LEU A 176 12.95 -3.71 -1.66
CA LEU A 176 12.81 -2.26 -1.57
C LEU A 176 11.86 -1.78 -2.67
N ILE A 177 10.99 -0.84 -2.30
CA ILE A 177 10.00 -0.22 -3.17
C ILE A 177 10.27 1.28 -3.15
N VAL A 178 10.35 1.89 -4.32
CA VAL A 178 10.57 3.32 -4.49
C VAL A 178 9.49 3.88 -5.40
N TYR A 179 8.82 4.94 -4.96
CA TYR A 179 7.86 5.67 -5.78
C TYR A 179 8.32 7.10 -5.99
N ALA A 180 8.23 7.55 -7.23
CA ALA A 180 8.66 8.87 -7.64
C ALA A 180 7.65 9.53 -8.59
N GLU A 181 7.61 10.86 -8.54
CA GLU A 181 6.84 11.70 -9.45
C GLU A 181 7.71 12.84 -9.94
N ASN A 182 7.66 13.14 -11.24
CA ASN A 182 8.46 14.22 -11.84
C ASN A 182 9.95 14.15 -11.43
N ASN A 183 10.54 12.95 -11.45
CA ASN A 183 11.93 12.69 -11.04
C ASN A 183 12.25 12.90 -9.54
N ILE A 184 11.21 13.07 -8.71
CA ILE A 184 11.34 13.26 -7.26
C ILE A 184 10.78 12.03 -6.54
N ILE A 185 11.63 11.33 -5.80
CA ILE A 185 11.25 10.26 -4.88
C ILE A 185 10.31 10.86 -3.83
N ARG A 186 9.07 10.39 -3.84
CA ARG A 186 8.04 10.80 -2.89
C ARG A 186 8.10 9.97 -1.62
N TRP A 187 8.33 8.67 -1.78
CA TRP A 187 8.50 7.74 -0.67
C TRP A 187 9.27 6.50 -1.11
N SER A 188 9.87 5.85 -0.13
CA SER A 188 10.41 4.50 -0.26
C SER A 188 9.95 3.65 0.91
N TYR A 189 9.90 2.33 0.70
CA TYR A 189 9.54 1.36 1.72
C TYR A 189 10.35 0.08 1.50
N SER A 190 10.89 -0.52 2.56
CA SER A 190 11.66 -1.75 2.44
C SER A 190 11.26 -2.75 3.51
N SER A 191 11.46 -4.03 3.19
CA SER A 191 11.49 -5.09 4.19
C SER A 191 12.60 -4.81 5.22
N GLU A 192 12.46 -5.35 6.42
CA GLU A 192 13.41 -5.12 7.53
C GLU A 192 14.83 -5.57 7.13
N ASP A 193 14.93 -6.69 6.43
CA ASP A 193 16.15 -7.37 5.99
C ASP A 193 16.77 -6.83 4.68
N PHE A 194 16.12 -5.90 3.97
CA PHE A 194 16.74 -5.30 2.78
C PHE A 194 18.00 -4.50 3.16
N PRO A 195 19.14 -4.70 2.47
CA PRO A 195 20.45 -4.22 2.92
C PRO A 195 20.63 -2.70 2.88
N PHE A 196 19.91 -1.99 1.99
CA PHE A 196 20.08 -0.56 1.79
C PHE A 196 18.80 0.24 2.06
N LYS A 197 18.85 1.19 3.00
CA LYS A 197 17.66 1.98 3.40
C LYS A 197 17.53 3.34 2.72
N TRP A 198 18.55 3.78 1.97
CA TRP A 198 18.61 5.12 1.38
C TRP A 198 19.11 5.10 -0.06
N MET A 199 18.47 5.88 -0.93
CA MET A 199 18.88 6.09 -2.32
C MET A 199 20.02 7.10 -2.41
N ILE A 200 20.96 6.93 -3.35
CA ILE A 200 22.21 7.70 -3.45
C ILE A 200 21.99 9.23 -3.53
N ASN A 201 20.92 9.67 -4.19
CA ASN A 201 20.59 11.09 -4.40
C ASN A 201 19.46 11.61 -3.49
N ASP A 202 19.18 10.92 -2.38
CA ASP A 202 18.08 11.18 -1.44
C ASP A 202 16.70 11.28 -2.10
N LYS A 203 16.36 12.48 -2.60
CA LYS A 203 15.06 12.81 -3.17
C LYS A 203 15.03 12.72 -4.69
N ILE A 204 16.16 12.76 -5.38
CA ILE A 204 16.20 12.68 -6.85
C ILE A 204 16.41 11.22 -7.25
N VAL A 205 15.70 10.74 -8.26
CA VAL A 205 15.91 9.38 -8.75
C VAL A 205 17.34 9.24 -9.31
N PRO A 206 18.11 8.20 -8.94
CA PRO A 206 19.45 8.00 -9.48
C PRO A 206 19.41 7.76 -10.98
N ARG A 207 20.30 8.41 -11.74
CA ARG A 207 20.26 8.36 -13.22
C ARG A 207 20.51 6.96 -13.77
N ASN A 208 21.36 6.18 -13.12
CA ASN A 208 21.75 4.84 -13.53
C ASN A 208 20.78 3.77 -13.00
N THR A 209 19.48 4.05 -13.14
CA THR A 209 18.36 3.15 -12.80
C THR A 209 17.37 3.16 -13.95
N VAL A 210 16.57 2.10 -14.08
CA VAL A 210 15.47 2.03 -15.06
C VAL A 210 14.48 3.17 -14.84
N MET A 211 14.17 3.49 -13.58
CA MET A 211 13.37 4.67 -13.23
C MET A 211 14.04 5.99 -13.63
N GLY A 212 15.35 6.10 -13.43
CA GLY A 212 16.14 7.27 -13.81
C GLY A 212 16.13 7.50 -15.31
N ASP A 213 16.32 6.45 -16.10
CA ASP A 213 16.23 6.50 -17.56
C ASP A 213 14.85 6.98 -18.02
N TYR A 214 13.78 6.50 -17.38
CA TYR A 214 12.42 6.93 -17.71
C TYR A 214 12.23 8.45 -17.51
N PHE A 215 12.67 8.98 -16.36
CA PHE A 215 12.54 10.41 -16.07
C PHE A 215 13.49 11.29 -16.91
N ASN A 216 14.70 10.82 -17.21
CA ASN A 216 15.66 11.59 -18.01
C ASN A 216 15.29 11.64 -19.50
N ASN A 217 14.60 10.62 -20.01
CA ASN A 217 14.18 10.53 -21.41
C ASN A 217 12.77 11.13 -21.64
N ASN A 218 12.35 12.16 -20.88
CA ASN A 218 11.06 12.86 -21.05
C ASN A 218 9.82 11.94 -21.13
N HIS A 219 9.81 10.80 -20.44
CA HIS A 219 8.66 9.87 -20.46
C HIS A 219 8.30 9.32 -21.86
N ILE A 220 9.26 9.19 -22.78
CA ILE A 220 9.01 8.81 -24.20
C ILE A 220 8.12 7.55 -24.34
N ALA A 221 8.26 6.56 -23.45
CA ALA A 221 7.42 5.37 -23.43
C ALA A 221 7.18 4.89 -22.00
N GLU A 222 5.99 4.34 -21.74
CA GLU A 222 5.76 3.61 -20.49
C GLU A 222 6.67 2.38 -20.42
N VAL A 223 7.26 2.16 -19.26
CA VAL A 223 8.18 1.08 -18.93
C VAL A 223 7.49 0.08 -18.01
N PHE A 224 7.62 -1.20 -18.37
CA PHE A 224 7.32 -2.36 -17.53
C PHE A 224 8.40 -3.39 -17.79
N ARG A 225 9.55 -3.27 -17.11
CA ARG A 225 10.69 -4.15 -17.37
C ARG A 225 11.59 -4.31 -16.15
N THR A 226 12.29 -5.43 -16.13
CA THR A 226 13.31 -5.77 -15.14
C THR A 226 14.70 -5.64 -15.76
N GLU A 227 15.61 -4.94 -15.09
CA GLU A 227 17.03 -4.90 -15.45
C GLU A 227 17.93 -5.08 -14.23
N GLN A 228 19.20 -5.44 -14.44
CA GLN A 228 20.19 -5.45 -13.38
C GLN A 228 20.83 -4.07 -13.22
N VAL A 229 20.91 -3.61 -11.97
CA VAL A 229 21.53 -2.35 -11.58
C VAL A 229 22.59 -2.60 -10.50
N TRP A 230 23.58 -1.72 -10.42
CA TRP A 230 24.65 -1.83 -9.42
C TRP A 230 24.27 -1.14 -8.12
N ALA A 231 24.65 -1.73 -6.98
CA ALA A 231 24.38 -1.16 -5.67
C ALA A 231 24.94 0.26 -5.55
N ILE A 232 26.18 0.49 -6.01
CA ILE A 232 26.86 1.80 -5.97
C ILE A 232 26.15 2.90 -6.78
N ASP A 233 25.38 2.52 -7.80
CA ASP A 233 24.62 3.45 -8.63
C ASP A 233 23.28 3.83 -8.01
N CYS A 234 22.77 3.00 -7.09
CA CYS A 234 21.41 3.11 -6.57
C CYS A 234 21.36 3.64 -5.14
N PHE A 235 22.26 3.17 -4.27
CA PHE A 235 22.11 3.24 -2.81
C PHE A 235 23.21 4.05 -2.13
N LYS A 236 22.91 4.60 -0.94
CA LYS A 236 23.92 5.20 -0.05
C LYS A 236 24.60 4.15 0.81
N TYR A 237 25.78 4.53 1.30
CA TYR A 237 26.57 3.74 2.26
C TYR A 237 26.96 2.35 1.75
N VAL A 238 27.10 2.21 0.43
CA VAL A 238 27.65 1.01 -0.20
C VAL A 238 29.12 0.91 0.18
N LYS A 239 29.50 -0.21 0.79
CA LYS A 239 30.88 -0.47 1.22
C LYS A 239 31.71 -0.99 0.05
N ASP A 240 33.04 -0.99 0.22
CA ASP A 240 33.98 -1.52 -0.79
C ASP A 240 33.67 -2.97 -1.19
N GLU A 241 33.22 -3.79 -0.24
CA GLU A 241 32.80 -5.18 -0.46
C GLU A 241 31.53 -5.31 -1.32
N ASP A 242 30.66 -4.29 -1.32
CA ASP A 242 29.39 -4.25 -2.05
C ASP A 242 29.49 -3.53 -3.41
N LEU A 243 30.67 -3.05 -3.83
CA LEU A 243 30.83 -2.26 -5.07
C LEU A 243 30.39 -3.01 -6.33
N GLN A 244 30.53 -4.34 -6.33
CA GLN A 244 30.12 -5.21 -7.43
C GLN A 244 28.78 -5.91 -7.17
N ARG A 245 28.09 -5.56 -6.07
CA ARG A 245 26.80 -6.13 -5.72
C ARG A 245 25.73 -5.63 -6.70
N LYS A 246 24.93 -6.56 -7.21
CA LYS A 246 23.88 -6.29 -8.19
C LYS A 246 22.52 -6.54 -7.60
N PHE A 247 21.57 -5.73 -8.06
CA PHE A 247 20.15 -5.87 -7.78
C PHE A 247 19.40 -5.95 -9.09
N TYR A 248 18.23 -6.58 -9.06
CA TYR A 248 17.22 -6.39 -10.08
C TYR A 248 16.39 -5.16 -9.72
N GLU A 249 16.13 -4.30 -10.70
CA GLU A 249 15.13 -3.26 -10.63
C GLU A 249 14.01 -3.59 -11.63
N HIS A 250 12.78 -3.77 -11.13
CA HIS A 250 11.60 -3.76 -11.97
C HIS A 250 10.89 -2.42 -11.86
N CYS A 251 10.88 -1.67 -12.96
CA CYS A 251 10.28 -0.34 -13.02
C CYS A 251 8.96 -0.36 -13.79
N ILE A 252 7.95 0.28 -13.20
CA ILE A 252 6.58 0.41 -13.69
C ILE A 252 6.24 1.88 -13.74
N THR A 253 5.91 2.40 -14.91
CA THR A 253 5.69 3.84 -15.08
C THR A 253 4.29 4.15 -15.55
N HIS A 254 3.76 5.30 -15.13
CA HIS A 254 2.51 5.83 -15.64
C HIS A 254 2.56 7.36 -15.65
N LYS A 255 2.39 7.96 -16.83
CA LYS A 255 2.40 9.43 -17.06
C LYS A 255 3.66 10.13 -16.53
N ASN A 256 3.59 10.69 -15.33
CA ASN A 256 4.67 11.43 -14.68
C ASN A 256 5.14 10.74 -13.39
N SER A 257 4.70 9.51 -13.15
CA SER A 257 4.96 8.71 -11.96
C SER A 257 5.63 7.39 -12.31
N ALA A 258 6.41 6.85 -11.37
CA ALA A 258 7.04 5.54 -11.51
C ALA A 258 7.12 4.83 -10.15
N LEU A 259 7.05 3.50 -10.19
CA LEU A 259 7.23 2.59 -9.07
C LEU A 259 8.34 1.58 -9.45
N SER A 260 9.43 1.55 -8.68
CA SER A 260 10.49 0.56 -8.84
C SER A 260 10.54 -0.39 -7.65
N LEU A 261 10.72 -1.67 -7.94
CA LEU A 261 10.97 -2.73 -6.98
C LEU A 261 12.43 -3.19 -7.14
N PHE A 262 13.18 -3.23 -6.04
CA PHE A 262 14.58 -3.68 -6.00
C PHE A 262 14.72 -4.93 -5.14
N TRP A 263 15.37 -5.96 -5.68
CA TRP A 263 15.66 -7.22 -4.98
C TRP A 263 16.95 -7.86 -5.52
N GLU A 264 17.45 -8.89 -4.85
CA GLU A 264 18.66 -9.63 -5.26
C GLU A 264 18.34 -10.95 -5.94
N ASP A 265 19.36 -11.65 -6.43
CA ASP A 265 19.22 -13.02 -6.93
C ASP A 265 19.17 -14.05 -5.79
#